data_AF-A0A1Y5TP39-F1
#
_entry.id   AF-A0A1Y5TP39-F1
#
_cell.length_a   1.000
_cell.length_b   1.000
_cell.length_c   1.000
_cell.angle_alpha   90.00
_cell.angle_beta   90.00
_cell.angle_gamma   90.00
#
_symmetry.space_group_name_H-M   'P 1'
#
loop_
_entity.id
_entity.type
_entity.pdbx_description
1 polymer ?
#
loop_
_entity_poly.entity_id
_entity_poly.type
_entity_poly.pdbx_seq_one_letter_code
_entity_poly.pdbx_strand_id
1 'polypeptide(L)'
;MQISATIKDGTADLTVTTVSSSSHLEIKGADQLADDLEQFLSDPDATAVERHYRIVPTDTGLSVQVQLGGFIIPWQYIMTVVNALRV
;
A
#
# COMPACT_ATOMS: atom_id res chain seq x y z
N MET A 1 -0.52 6.47 14.92
CA MET A 1 -0.44 5.50 13.81
C MET A 1 0.70 5.93 12.92
N GLN A 2 1.56 5.00 12.53
CA GLN A 2 2.70 5.24 11.65
C GLN A 2 2.64 4.23 10.51
N ILE A 3 2.94 4.69 9.29
CA ILE A 3 3.07 3.85 8.11
C ILE A 3 4.44 4.13 7.51
N SER A 4 5.17 3.06 7.21
CA SER A 4 6.46 3.12 6.52
C SER A 4 6.47 2.09 5.40
N ALA A 5 7.11 2.45 4.30
CA ALA A 5 7.36 1.57 3.17
C ALA A 5 8.87 1.59 2.87
N THR A 6 9.42 0.45 2.49
CA THR A 6 10.81 0.33 2.04
C THR A 6 10.89 -0.66 0.89
N ILE A 7 11.97 -0.60 0.11
CA ILE A 7 12.22 -1.53 -1.00
C ILE A 7 13.41 -2.41 -0.65
N LYS A 8 13.25 -3.71 -0.83
CA LYS A 8 14.34 -4.69 -0.74
C LYS A 8 14.26 -5.64 -1.92
N ASP A 9 15.28 -5.64 -2.78
CA ASP A 9 15.36 -6.50 -3.97
C ASP A 9 14.10 -6.44 -4.86
N GLY A 10 13.55 -5.23 -5.06
CA GLY A 10 12.32 -5.01 -5.85
C GLY A 10 11.01 -5.44 -5.16
N THR A 11 11.08 -5.84 -3.89
CA THR A 11 9.93 -6.15 -3.04
C THR A 11 9.65 -4.97 -2.12
N ALA A 12 8.41 -4.50 -2.10
CA ALA A 12 7.91 -3.53 -1.16
C ALA A 12 7.65 -4.18 0.20
N ASP A 13 8.30 -3.68 1.23
CA ASP A 13 8.06 -4.00 2.62
C ASP A 13 7.24 -2.86 3.22
N LEU A 14 5.97 -3.13 3.50
CA LEU A 14 5.07 -2.18 4.13
C LEU A 14 4.84 -2.54 5.59
N THR A 15 5.08 -1.59 6.47
CA THR A 15 4.82 -1.73 7.91
C THR A 15 3.82 -0.68 8.36
N VAL A 16 2.77 -1.13 9.06
CA VAL A 16 1.81 -0.28 9.75
C VAL A 16 1.88 -0.54 11.24
N THR A 17 2.19 0.50 12.00
CA THR A 17 2.21 0.45 13.46
C THR A 17 1.10 1.32 14.04
N THR A 18 0.17 0.68 14.73
CA THR A 18 -0.84 1.33 15.56
C THR A 18 -0.36 1.40 17.01
N VAL A 19 -1.16 2.00 17.89
CA VAL A 19 -0.84 2.09 19.33
C VAL A 19 -0.74 0.71 20.00
N SER A 20 -1.38 -0.32 19.44
CA SER A 20 -1.50 -1.64 20.06
C SER A 20 -1.01 -2.80 19.19
N SER A 21 -0.67 -2.56 17.92
CA SER A 21 -0.24 -3.61 16.99
C SER A 21 0.70 -3.08 15.92
N SER A 22 1.53 -3.97 15.38
CA SER A 22 2.26 -3.74 14.14
C SER A 22 1.91 -4.83 13.14
N SER A 23 1.65 -4.44 11.90
CA SER A 23 1.39 -5.33 10.77
C SER A 23 2.41 -5.09 9.69
N HIS A 24 2.77 -6.15 8.99
CA HIS A 24 3.81 -6.17 7.98
C HIS A 24 3.30 -6.89 6.74
N LEU A 25 3.55 -6.33 5.56
CA LEU A 25 3.22 -6.93 4.28
C LEU A 25 4.41 -6.84 3.34
N GLU A 26 4.78 -7.98 2.77
CA GLU A 26 5.74 -8.07 1.68
C GLU A 26 5.00 -8.20 0.35
N ILE A 27 5.27 -7.28 -0.57
CA ILE A 27 4.60 -7.19 -1.86
C ILE A 27 5.66 -7.14 -2.95
N LYS A 28 5.68 -8.14 -3.84
CA LYS A 28 6.62 -8.14 -4.97
C LYS A 28 6.31 -6.97 -5.93
N GLY A 29 7.30 -6.45 -6.64
CA GLY A 29 7.06 -5.38 -7.63
C GLY A 29 6.69 -4.06 -6.97
N ALA A 30 7.63 -3.49 -6.20
CA ALA A 30 7.47 -2.20 -5.53
C ALA A 30 7.07 -1.07 -6.48
N ASP A 31 7.67 -1.01 -7.67
CA ASP A 31 7.36 0.02 -8.68
C ASP A 31 5.90 -0.06 -9.14
N GLN A 32 5.42 -1.27 -9.45
CA GLN A 32 4.03 -1.50 -9.86
C GLN A 32 3.06 -1.10 -8.74
N LEU A 33 3.42 -1.43 -7.50
CA LEU A 33 2.63 -1.05 -6.33
C LEU A 33 2.58 0.47 -6.17
N ALA A 34 3.68 1.18 -6.38
CA ALA A 34 3.72 2.64 -6.29
C ALA A 34 2.81 3.28 -7.34
N ASP A 35 2.88 2.81 -8.59
CA ASP A 35 2.06 3.34 -9.70
C ASP A 35 0.56 3.07 -9.49
N ASP A 36 0.22 1.84 -9.09
CA ASP A 36 -1.16 1.46 -8.82
C ASP A 36 -1.73 2.25 -7.62
N LEU A 37 -0.94 2.49 -6.56
CA LEU A 37 -1.35 3.33 -5.42
C LEU A 37 -1.53 4.81 -5.82
N GLU A 38 -0.64 5.34 -6.67
CA GLU A 38 -0.73 6.72 -7.14
C GLU A 38 -1.95 6.96 -8.04
N GLN A 39 -2.36 5.96 -8.83
CA GLN A 39 -3.54 6.07 -9.67
C GLN A 39 -4.79 6.47 -8.86
N PHE A 40 -4.98 5.89 -7.68
CA PHE A 40 -6.12 6.19 -6.81
C PHE A 40 -6.09 7.59 -6.18
N LEU A 41 -4.95 8.28 -6.21
CA LEU A 41 -4.90 9.70 -5.83
C LEU A 41 -5.53 10.61 -6.88
N SER A 42 -5.47 10.19 -8.15
CA SER A 42 -6.06 10.92 -9.27
C SER A 42 -7.51 10.49 -9.54
N ASP A 43 -7.83 9.22 -9.28
CA ASP A 43 -9.16 8.65 -9.43
C ASP A 43 -9.50 7.74 -8.23
N PRO A 44 -10.04 8.31 -7.13
CA PRO A 44 -10.36 7.54 -5.91
C PRO A 44 -11.44 6.46 -6.12
N ASP A 45 -12.27 6.60 -7.15
CA ASP A 45 -13.35 5.68 -7.51
C ASP A 45 -12.92 4.65 -8.57
N ALA A 46 -11.61 4.60 -8.89
CA ALA A 46 -11.07 3.63 -9.83
C ALA A 46 -11.40 2.19 -9.43
N THR A 47 -11.48 1.31 -10.42
CA THR A 47 -11.72 -0.11 -10.17
C THR A 47 -10.58 -0.73 -9.36
N ALA A 48 -10.90 -1.72 -8.52
CA ALA A 48 -9.91 -2.46 -7.76
C ALA A 48 -8.81 -3.06 -8.66
N VAL A 49 -7.58 -3.03 -8.16
CA VAL A 49 -6.43 -3.65 -8.82
C VAL A 49 -6.29 -5.08 -8.34
N GLU A 50 -6.16 -6.02 -9.28
CA GLU A 50 -5.99 -7.45 -9.02
C GLU A 50 -4.69 -7.95 -9.67
N ARG A 51 -3.66 -8.20 -8.83
CA ARG A 51 -2.36 -8.76 -9.20
C ARG A 51 -1.99 -9.87 -8.21
N HIS A 52 -0.70 -10.09 -7.93
CA HIS A 52 -0.25 -10.90 -6.78
C HIS A 52 -0.51 -10.22 -5.43
N TYR A 53 -0.97 -8.97 -5.46
CA TYR A 53 -1.67 -8.26 -4.39
C TYR A 53 -2.97 -7.68 -4.94
N ARG A 54 -3.86 -7.26 -4.04
CA ARG A 54 -5.12 -6.64 -4.35
C ARG A 54 -5.21 -5.27 -3.70
N ILE A 55 -5.66 -4.25 -4.45
CA ILE A 55 -5.93 -2.91 -3.92
C ILE A 55 -7.40 -2.58 -4.15
N VAL A 56 -8.11 -2.28 -3.07
CA VAL A 56 -9.53 -1.89 -3.12
C VAL A 56 -9.69 -0.52 -2.45
N PRO A 57 -10.24 0.50 -3.14
CA PRO A 57 -10.55 1.76 -2.50
C PRO A 57 -11.67 1.58 -1.48
N THR A 58 -11.56 2.32 -0.39
CA THR A 58 -12.53 2.37 0.71
C THR A 58 -12.75 3.82 1.12
N ASP A 59 -13.80 4.09 1.90
CA ASP A 59 -14.11 5.45 2.39
C ASP A 59 -12.95 6.10 3.17
N THR A 60 -12.02 5.31 3.71
CA THR A 60 -10.94 5.79 4.60
C THR A 60 -9.55 5.70 3.99
N GLY A 61 -9.40 5.04 2.84
CA GLY A 61 -8.09 4.78 2.23
C GLY A 61 -8.13 3.61 1.27
N LEU A 62 -6.95 3.05 0.99
CA LEU A 62 -6.79 1.87 0.14
C LEU A 62 -6.54 0.62 0.98
N SER A 63 -7.41 -0.37 0.82
CA SER A 63 -7.21 -1.70 1.39
C SER A 63 -6.23 -2.46 0.51
N VAL A 64 -5.04 -2.73 1.02
CA VAL A 64 -3.99 -3.50 0.34
C VAL A 64 -3.93 -4.89 0.94
N GLN A 65 -4.08 -5.90 0.10
CA GLN A 65 -4.18 -7.30 0.50
C GLN A 65 -3.20 -8.16 -0.29
N VAL A 66 -2.57 -9.11 0.39
CA VAL A 66 -1.81 -10.21 -0.18
C VAL A 66 -2.39 -11.52 0.34
N GLN A 67 -1.91 -12.65 -0.17
CA GLN A 67 -2.41 -13.97 0.22
C GLN A 67 -2.34 -14.24 1.74
N LEU A 68 -1.37 -13.64 2.44
CA LEU A 68 -1.09 -13.87 3.87
C LEU A 68 -1.57 -12.73 4.79
N GLY A 69 -2.30 -11.73 4.29
CA GLY A 69 -2.81 -10.65 5.12
C GLY A 69 -3.15 -9.39 4.35
N GLY A 70 -3.57 -8.36 5.06
CA GLY A 70 -3.87 -7.07 4.46
C GLY A 70 -4.04 -5.99 5.52
N PHE A 71 -3.94 -4.74 5.10
CA PHE A 71 -4.29 -3.60 5.94
C PHE A 71 -4.75 -2.42 5.07
N ILE A 72 -5.31 -1.40 5.72
CA ILE A 72 -5.73 -0.16 5.05
C ILE A 72 -4.63 0.87 5.18
N ILE A 73 -4.17 1.41 4.04
CA ILE A 73 -3.37 2.64 4.00
C ILE A 73 -4.34 3.82 3.94
N PRO A 74 -4.43 4.68 4.97
CA PRO A 74 -5.29 5.85 4.92
C PRO A 74 -4.86 6.82 3.82
N TRP A 75 -5.81 7.52 3.20
CA TRP A 75 -5.57 8.43 2.08
C TRP A 75 -4.41 9.40 2.29
N GLN A 76 -4.33 10.00 3.49
CA GLN A 76 -3.27 10.96 3.85
C GLN A 76 -1.84 10.37 3.86
N TYR A 77 -1.69 9.05 3.87
CA TYR A 77 -0.39 8.36 3.89
C TYR A 77 -0.03 7.71 2.54
N ILE A 78 -0.94 7.70 1.55
CA ILE A 78 -0.69 7.05 0.25
C ILE A 78 0.54 7.67 -0.42
N MET A 79 0.62 8.99 -0.49
CA MET A 79 1.77 9.67 -1.11
C MET A 79 3.09 9.39 -0.37
N THR A 80 3.05 9.26 0.97
CA THR A 80 4.22 8.87 1.76
C THR A 80 4.70 7.47 1.39
N VAL A 81 3.77 6.52 1.21
CA VAL A 81 4.08 5.16 0.76
C VAL A 81 4.62 5.17 -0.67
N VAL A 82 3.93 5.84 -1.61
CA VAL A 82 4.36 5.95 -3.02
C VAL A 82 5.78 6.51 -3.13
N ASN A 83 6.07 7.62 -2.44
CA ASN A 83 7.40 8.22 -2.47
C ASN A 83 8.49 7.29 -1.93
N ALA A 84 8.18 6.53 -0.87
CA ALA A 84 9.11 5.58 -0.28
C ALA A 84 9.27 4.28 -1.10
N LEU A 85 8.41 4.04 -2.10
CA LEU A 85 8.49 2.93 -3.04
C LEU A 85 9.12 3.32 -4.40
N ARG A 86 9.48 4.59 -4.59
CA ARG A 86 10.11 5.12 -5.82
C ARG A 86 11.57 5.54 -5.65
N VAL A 87 12.20 5.12 -4.54
CA VAL A 87 13.59 5.48 -4.15
C VAL A 87 14.64 4.63 -4.85
#